data_AF-A0A7K7NT17-F1
#
_entry.id   AF-A0A7K7NT17-F1
#
_cell.length_a   1.000
_cell.length_b   1.000
_cell.length_c   1.000
_cell.angle_alpha   90.00
_cell.angle_beta   90.00
_cell.angle_gamma   90.00
#
_symmetry.space_group_name_H-M   'P 1'
#
loop_
_entity.id
_entity.type
_entity.pdbx_description
1 polymer ?
#
loop_
_entity_poly.entity_id
_entity_poly.type
_entity_poly.pdbx_seq_one_letter_code
_entity_poly.pdbx_strand_id
1 'polypeptide(L)'
;FQMDTTEESYLDLFPLDAIVYLTPDSENGKYYIDPNKVYVLGGLVDESIQKKLTLQRAREQSLQTARLPIREYMVKTVNTKNYHSETLAVNQVFDVLSTYYETRSWPAALKAGVSSGKGYALPDAVK
;
A
#
# COMPACT_ATOMS: atom_id res chain seq x y z
N PHE A 1 21.30 0.03 2.47
CA PHE A 1 20.32 1.02 1.98
C PHE A 1 20.69 2.38 2.54
N GLN A 2 20.78 3.38 1.67
CA GLN A 2 20.92 4.77 2.08
C GLN A 2 19.50 5.36 2.17
N MET A 3 19.18 6.00 3.27
CA MET A 3 17.90 6.66 3.50
C MET A 3 18.19 8.11 3.86
N ASP A 4 17.58 9.02 3.11
CA ASP A 4 17.64 10.44 3.42
C ASP A 4 16.50 10.78 4.39
N THR A 5 16.80 11.64 5.37
CA THR A 5 15.83 12.17 6.33
C THR A 5 15.79 13.69 6.18
N THR A 6 14.59 14.27 6.14
CA THR A 6 14.40 15.72 6.07
C THR A 6 13.18 16.12 6.90
N GLU A 7 13.18 17.37 7.37
CA GLU A 7 12.04 18.01 8.05
C GLU A 7 11.07 18.66 7.04
N GLU A 8 11.48 18.81 5.78
CA GLU A 8 10.68 19.40 4.71
C GLU A 8 9.49 18.52 4.33
N SER A 9 8.38 19.16 3.95
CA SER A 9 7.22 18.43 3.45
C SER A 9 7.52 17.81 2.09
N TYR A 10 7.01 16.61 1.83
CA TYR A 10 7.06 16.01 0.49
C TYR A 10 6.38 16.89 -0.58
N LEU A 11 5.48 17.79 -0.18
CA LEU A 11 4.84 18.76 -1.08
C LEU A 11 5.80 19.87 -1.55
N ASP A 12 6.84 20.16 -0.77
CA ASP A 12 7.84 21.18 -1.10
C ASP A 12 9.01 20.56 -1.91
N LEU A 13 9.25 19.25 -1.71
CA LEU A 13 10.34 18.51 -2.33
C LEU A 13 10.02 18.00 -3.74
N PHE A 14 8.75 17.72 -4.04
CA PHE A 14 8.34 17.08 -5.29
C PHE A 14 7.14 17.77 -5.94
N PRO A 15 7.06 17.78 -7.28
CA PRO A 15 5.88 18.28 -7.99
C PRO A 15 4.61 17.52 -7.60
N LEU A 16 3.50 18.24 -7.37
CA LEU A 16 2.21 17.68 -6.96
C LEU A 16 1.71 16.56 -7.88
N ASP A 17 1.90 16.69 -9.18
CA ASP A 17 1.48 15.73 -10.19
C ASP A 17 2.36 14.47 -10.24
N ALA A 18 3.56 14.51 -9.67
CA ALA A 18 4.44 13.37 -9.51
C ALA A 18 4.12 12.54 -8.25
N ILE A 19 3.38 13.09 -7.29
CA ILE A 19 3.11 12.46 -5.99
C ILE A 19 1.87 11.56 -6.06
N VAL A 20 2.02 10.33 -5.59
CA VAL A 20 0.93 9.36 -5.39
C VAL A 20 0.88 8.93 -3.94
N TYR A 21 -0.20 9.24 -3.23
CA TYR A 21 -0.39 8.83 -1.84
C TYR A 21 -1.00 7.44 -1.77
N LEU A 22 -0.30 6.50 -1.11
CA LEU A 22 -0.79 5.13 -0.94
C LEU A 22 -1.72 5.04 0.27
N THR A 23 -2.95 4.59 0.04
CA THR A 23 -3.96 4.41 1.09
C THR A 23 -4.89 3.25 0.76
N PRO A 24 -5.21 2.36 1.72
CA PRO A 24 -6.11 1.22 1.47
C PRO A 24 -7.53 1.65 1.07
N ASP A 25 -7.92 2.90 1.39
CA ASP A 25 -9.25 3.45 1.09
C ASP A 25 -9.37 4.01 -0.34
N SER A 26 -8.30 4.03 -1.14
CA SER A 26 -8.35 4.52 -2.53
C SER A 26 -9.18 3.59 -3.43
N GLU A 27 -9.92 4.17 -4.37
CA GLU A 27 -10.65 3.40 -5.39
C GLU A 27 -9.71 2.86 -6.49
N ASN A 28 -8.54 3.47 -6.64
CA ASN A 28 -7.55 3.14 -7.66
C ASN A 28 -6.71 1.91 -7.25
N GLY A 29 -7.24 0.71 -7.52
CA GLY A 29 -6.58 -0.57 -7.18
C GLY A 29 -5.74 -1.18 -8.30
N LYS A 30 -6.08 -0.96 -9.58
CA LYS A 30 -5.32 -1.52 -10.71
C LYS A 30 -4.26 -0.53 -11.15
N TYR A 31 -3.05 -0.71 -10.66
CA TYR A 31 -1.96 0.20 -10.96
C TYR A 31 -0.70 -0.57 -11.38
N TYR A 32 0.02 0.00 -12.34
CA TYR A 32 1.40 -0.35 -12.65
C TYR A 32 2.27 0.66 -11.94
N ILE A 33 3.27 0.22 -11.17
CA ILE A 33 4.21 1.16 -10.54
C ILE A 33 5.00 1.87 -11.63
N ASP A 34 4.75 3.18 -11.77
CA ASP A 34 5.46 4.10 -12.65
C ASP A 34 6.76 4.54 -11.94
N PRO A 35 7.94 4.23 -12.52
CA PRO A 35 9.22 4.61 -11.92
C PRO A 35 9.45 6.12 -11.87
N ASN A 36 8.65 6.93 -12.56
CA ASN A 36 8.76 8.39 -12.56
C ASN A 36 7.86 9.07 -11.51
N LYS A 37 7.15 8.29 -10.68
CA LYS A 37 6.28 8.80 -9.61
C LYS A 37 6.91 8.65 -8.24
N VAL A 38 6.48 9.51 -7.33
CA VAL A 38 6.88 9.51 -5.91
C VAL A 38 5.73 8.91 -5.10
N TYR A 39 5.97 7.74 -4.49
CA TYR A 39 4.95 7.07 -3.68
C TYR A 39 5.10 7.43 -2.21
N VAL A 40 4.06 8.01 -1.64
CA VAL A 40 4.02 8.39 -0.23
C VAL A 40 3.37 7.28 0.59
N LEU A 41 4.12 6.75 1.56
CA LEU A 41 3.64 5.82 2.58
C LEU A 41 3.34 6.60 3.86
N GLY A 42 2.10 6.51 4.34
CA GLY A 42 1.75 7.13 5.63
C GLY A 42 2.45 6.43 6.78
N GLY A 43 3.36 7.13 7.48
CA GLY A 43 4.03 6.67 8.70
C GLY A 43 3.13 6.66 9.94
N LEU A 44 1.84 6.30 9.78
CA LEU A 44 0.90 6.26 10.89
C LEU A 44 1.03 4.91 11.61
N VAL A 45 1.56 4.94 12.83
CA VAL A 45 1.58 3.80 13.74
C VAL A 45 0.50 4.06 14.80
N ASP A 46 -0.73 3.73 14.44
CA ASP A 46 -1.87 3.87 15.35
C ASP A 46 -2.49 2.47 15.52
N GLU A 47 -2.74 2.05 16.77
CA GLU A 47 -3.42 0.76 17.05
C GLU A 47 -4.88 0.79 16.59
N SER A 48 -5.40 1.99 16.29
CA SER A 48 -6.74 2.22 15.75
C SER A 48 -6.68 2.58 14.25
N ILE A 49 -7.33 1.76 13.42
CA ILE A 49 -7.46 2.05 11.98
C ILE A 49 -8.43 3.23 11.83
N GLN A 50 -7.89 4.45 11.70
CA GLN A 50 -8.67 5.64 11.35
C GLN A 50 -8.97 5.64 9.84
N LYS A 51 -10.04 4.93 9.47
CA LYS A 51 -10.50 4.84 8.07
C LYS A 51 -10.68 6.25 7.48
N LYS A 52 -10.27 6.42 6.22
CA LYS A 52 -10.39 7.65 5.42
C LYS A 52 -9.50 8.83 5.82
N LEU A 53 -8.76 8.79 6.93
CA LEU A 53 -7.95 9.94 7.36
C LEU A 53 -6.85 10.30 6.34
N THR A 54 -6.09 9.29 5.87
CA THR A 54 -5.05 9.50 4.86
C THR A 54 -5.62 9.87 3.50
N LEU A 55 -6.74 9.25 3.12
CA LEU A 55 -7.46 9.58 1.88
C LEU A 55 -7.97 11.03 1.89
N GLN A 56 -8.52 11.48 3.02
CA GLN A 56 -8.99 12.86 3.16
C GLN A 56 -7.83 13.85 3.06
N ARG A 57 -6.72 13.62 3.76
CA ARG A 57 -5.52 14.47 3.65
C ARG A 57 -5.00 14.57 2.23
N ALA A 58 -4.90 13.44 1.53
CA ALA A 58 -4.45 13.43 0.15
C ALA A 58 -5.41 14.21 -0.77
N ARG A 59 -6.73 14.09 -0.56
CA ARG A 59 -7.74 14.85 -1.32
C ARG A 59 -7.69 16.34 -1.04
N GLU A 60 -7.53 16.75 0.22
CA GLU A 60 -7.35 18.15 0.62
C GLU A 60 -6.13 18.79 -0.04
N GLN A 61 -5.09 18.00 -0.26
CA GLN A 61 -3.86 18.40 -0.95
C GLN A 61 -3.90 18.18 -2.47
N SER A 62 -5.05 17.77 -3.02
CA SER A 62 -5.25 17.47 -4.45
C SER A 62 -4.26 16.43 -5.03
N LEU A 63 -3.81 15.49 -4.20
CA LEU A 63 -2.88 14.45 -4.59
C LEU A 63 -3.59 13.28 -5.28
N GLN A 64 -2.86 12.63 -6.18
CA GLN A 64 -3.27 11.33 -6.70
C GLN A 64 -3.24 10.30 -5.56
N THR A 65 -4.18 9.36 -5.56
CA THR A 65 -4.21 8.27 -4.58
C THR A 65 -4.26 6.92 -5.27
N ALA A 66 -3.64 5.92 -4.64
CA ALA A 66 -3.71 4.54 -5.09
C ALA A 66 -3.75 3.58 -3.90
N ARG A 67 -4.25 2.37 -4.12
CA ARG A 67 -4.17 1.27 -3.17
C ARG A 67 -3.49 0.07 -3.79
N LEU A 68 -2.94 -0.80 -2.95
CA LEU A 68 -2.42 -2.09 -3.40
C LEU A 68 -3.57 -2.99 -3.91
N PRO A 69 -3.33 -3.82 -4.94
CA PRO A 69 -4.37 -4.61 -5.59
C PRO A 69 -4.72 -5.90 -4.80
N ILE A 70 -4.87 -5.81 -3.48
CA ILE A 70 -5.16 -6.97 -2.62
C ILE A 70 -6.51 -7.59 -3.02
N ARG A 71 -7.54 -6.76 -3.25
CA ARG A 71 -8.89 -7.22 -3.63
C ARG A 71 -8.94 -7.90 -4.99
N GLU A 72 -8.02 -7.53 -5.88
CA GLU A 72 -7.97 -8.03 -7.26
C GLU A 72 -7.24 -9.36 -7.37
N TYR A 73 -6.24 -9.60 -6.52
CA TYR A 73 -5.37 -10.78 -6.61
C TYR A 73 -5.52 -11.77 -5.46
N MET A 74 -6.14 -11.40 -4.34
CA MET A 74 -6.25 -12.24 -3.14
C MET A 74 -7.71 -12.52 -2.77
N VAL A 75 -7.93 -13.71 -2.22
CA VAL A 75 -9.23 -14.15 -1.72
C VAL A 75 -9.23 -14.14 -0.20
N LYS A 76 -10.42 -13.90 0.36
CA LYS A 76 -10.64 -13.99 1.81
C LYS A 76 -10.47 -15.44 2.26
N THR A 77 -9.65 -15.66 3.27
CA THR A 77 -9.43 -16.98 3.86
C THR A 77 -9.87 -17.01 5.30
N VAL A 78 -10.46 -18.12 5.72
CA VAL A 78 -10.79 -18.35 7.13
C VAL A 78 -9.48 -18.32 7.94
N ASN A 79 -9.38 -17.40 8.88
CA ASN A 79 -8.31 -17.37 9.87
C ASN A 79 -8.88 -17.49 11.28
N THR A 80 -8.01 -17.80 12.24
CA THR A 80 -8.37 -18.03 13.65
C THR A 80 -9.08 -16.85 14.32
N LYS A 81 -9.02 -15.66 13.73
CA LYS A 81 -9.60 -14.42 14.28
C LYS A 81 -10.82 -13.92 13.50
N ASN A 82 -11.26 -14.62 12.44
CA ASN A 82 -12.23 -14.15 11.45
C ASN A 82 -11.96 -12.69 10.98
N TYR A 83 -10.69 -12.31 10.90
CA TYR A 83 -10.24 -10.95 10.70
C TYR A 83 -9.71 -10.78 9.28
N HIS A 84 -10.28 -9.84 8.53
CA HIS A 84 -9.88 -9.56 7.15
C HIS A 84 -9.49 -8.09 7.05
N SER A 85 -8.21 -7.82 6.80
CA SER A 85 -7.69 -6.45 6.72
C SER A 85 -6.76 -6.27 5.54
N GLU A 86 -7.09 -5.26 4.74
CA GLU A 86 -6.30 -4.79 3.61
C GLU A 86 -5.28 -3.72 4.06
N THR A 87 -5.36 -3.27 5.31
CA THR A 87 -4.39 -2.33 5.88
C THR A 87 -3.13 -3.08 6.27
N LEU A 88 -2.03 -2.73 5.62
CA LEU A 88 -0.70 -3.29 5.84
C LEU A 88 0.17 -2.31 6.66
N ALA A 89 1.12 -2.84 7.42
CA ALA A 89 2.14 -2.02 8.06
C ALA A 89 3.10 -1.41 7.02
N VAL A 90 3.79 -0.32 7.37
CA VAL A 90 4.69 0.39 6.43
C VAL A 90 5.73 -0.53 5.82
N ASN A 91 6.36 -1.39 6.63
CA ASN A 91 7.34 -2.36 6.15
C ASN A 91 6.71 -3.37 5.17
N GLN A 92 5.49 -3.84 5.44
CA GLN A 92 4.78 -4.75 4.55
C GLN A 92 4.48 -4.10 3.20
N VAL A 93 4.05 -2.83 3.18
CA VAL A 93 3.84 -2.10 1.92
C VAL A 93 5.16 -1.93 1.18
N PHE A 94 6.24 -1.58 1.88
CA PHE A 94 7.58 -1.48 1.28
C PHE A 94 8.01 -2.80 0.63
N ASP A 95 7.85 -3.93 1.31
CA ASP A 95 8.18 -5.27 0.79
C ASP A 95 7.38 -5.59 -0.48
N VAL A 96 6.08 -5.25 -0.52
CA VAL A 96 5.24 -5.39 -1.72
C VAL A 96 5.81 -4.56 -2.87
N LEU A 97 6.08 -3.26 -2.64
CA LEU A 97 6.53 -2.35 -3.69
C LEU A 97 7.92 -2.76 -4.23
N SER A 98 8.85 -3.12 -3.34
CA SER A 98 10.19 -3.58 -3.72
C SER A 98 10.14 -4.87 -4.53
N THR A 99 9.37 -5.86 -4.06
CA THR A 99 9.20 -7.13 -4.78
C THR A 99 8.53 -6.92 -6.13
N TYR A 100 7.54 -6.02 -6.22
CA TYR A 100 6.92 -5.69 -7.51
C TYR A 100 7.90 -4.99 -8.46
N TYR A 101 8.76 -4.10 -7.95
CA TYR A 101 9.76 -3.42 -8.77
C TYR A 101 10.72 -4.41 -9.44
N GLU A 102 11.13 -5.44 -8.71
CA GLU A 102 12.02 -6.50 -9.19
C GLU A 102 11.32 -7.51 -10.12
N THR A 103 10.13 -7.97 -9.72
CA THR A 103 9.47 -9.12 -10.39
C THR A 103 8.40 -8.72 -11.40
N ARG A 104 7.89 -7.50 -11.31
CA ARG A 104 6.70 -6.99 -12.04
C ARG A 104 5.46 -7.86 -11.87
N SER A 105 5.41 -8.65 -10.79
CA SER A 105 4.36 -9.63 -10.51
C SER A 105 3.61 -9.28 -9.23
N TRP A 106 2.35 -8.87 -9.36
CA TRP A 106 1.48 -8.61 -8.21
C TRP A 106 1.29 -9.83 -7.30
N PRO A 107 1.09 -11.06 -7.81
CA PRO A 107 1.07 -12.25 -6.95
C PRO A 107 2.34 -12.42 -6.13
N ALA A 108 3.52 -12.29 -6.73
CA ALA A 108 4.79 -12.42 -6.00
C ALA A 108 4.94 -11.31 -4.95
N ALA A 109 4.62 -10.07 -5.33
CA ALA A 109 4.69 -8.91 -4.45
C ALA A 109 3.75 -9.01 -3.25
N LEU A 110 2.48 -9.36 -3.49
CA LEU A 110 1.50 -9.52 -2.42
C LEU A 110 1.85 -10.69 -1.50
N LYS A 111 2.42 -11.78 -2.03
CA LYS A 111 2.93 -12.89 -1.22
C LYS A 111 4.05 -12.46 -0.28
N ALA A 112 4.88 -11.50 -0.68
CA ALA A 112 5.99 -11.01 0.14
C ALA A 112 5.51 -10.16 1.34
N GLY A 113 4.55 -9.26 1.13
CA GLY A 113 4.13 -8.33 2.20
C GLY A 113 2.82 -8.68 2.92
N VAL A 114 1.89 -9.44 2.32
CA VAL A 114 0.61 -9.80 2.95
C VAL A 114 0.79 -11.08 3.78
N SER A 115 0.80 -10.92 5.10
CA SER A 115 0.91 -12.04 6.03
C SER A 115 -0.42 -12.79 6.21
N SER A 116 -0.33 -14.09 6.54
CA SER A 116 -1.50 -14.97 6.74
C SER A 116 -2.48 -14.47 7.82
N GLY A 117 -1.99 -13.71 8.80
CA GLY A 117 -2.81 -13.08 9.84
C GLY A 117 -3.77 -12.00 9.34
N LYS A 118 -3.63 -11.54 8.08
CA LYS A 118 -4.52 -10.55 7.46
C LYS A 118 -5.81 -11.13 6.88
N GLY A 119 -5.93 -12.47 6.81
CA GLY A 119 -7.12 -13.14 6.29
C GLY A 119 -7.25 -13.08 4.77
N TYR A 120 -6.16 -12.79 4.06
CA TYR A 120 -6.10 -12.80 2.61
C TYR A 120 -5.00 -13.74 2.14
N ALA A 121 -5.28 -14.57 1.14
CA ALA A 121 -4.29 -15.42 0.47
C ALA A 121 -4.46 -15.37 -1.05
N LEU A 122 -3.40 -15.70 -1.79
CA LEU A 122 -3.53 -15.91 -3.23
C LEU A 122 -4.41 -17.14 -3.52
N PRO A 123 -5.22 -17.13 -4.58
CA PRO A 123 -6.11 -18.25 -4.93
C PRO A 123 -5.43 -19.62 -4.96
N ASP A 124 -4.20 -19.69 -5.50
CA ASP A 124 -3.44 -20.95 -5.64
C ASP A 124 -2.91 -21.50 -4.30
N ALA A 125 -2.91 -20.69 -3.24
CA ALA A 125 -2.46 -21.09 -1.91
C ALA A 125 -3.60 -21.68 -1.05
N VAL A 126 -4.84 -21.72 -1.55
CA VAL A 126 -6.04 -22.20 -0.83
C VAL A 126 -6.40 -23.65 -1.24
N LYS A 127 -5.43 -24.42 -1.76
CA LYS A 127 -5.60 -25.85 -2.07
C LYS A 127 -5.17 -26.75 -0.94
#